data_AF-A0A256FKY0-F1
#
_entry.id   AF-A0A256FKY0-F1
#
_cell.length_a   1.000
_cell.length_b   1.000
_cell.length_c   1.000
_cell.angle_alpha   90.00
_cell.angle_beta   90.00
_cell.angle_gamma   90.00
#
_symmetry.space_group_name_H-M   'P 1'
#
loop_
_entity.id
_entity.type
_entity.pdbx_description
1 polymer ?
#
loop_
_entity_poly.entity_id
_entity_poly.type
_entity_poly.pdbx_seq_one_letter_code
_entity_poly.pdbx_strand_id
1 'polypeptide(L)' 'MKSVFAIFKQVSPETYRPFRIIETYVTSEGMRSRICSGAFSTFDAAQGWVSQLETGSA' A
#
# COMPACT_ATOMS: atom_id res chain seq x y z
N MET A 1 6.13 -11.61 -10.56
CA MET A 1 4.73 -11.78 -10.13
C MET A 1 4.05 -10.44 -10.30
N LYS A 2 2.89 -10.35 -10.94
CA LYS A 2 2.25 -9.04 -11.19
C LYS A 2 1.48 -8.61 -9.95
N SER A 3 2.08 -7.73 -9.15
CA SER A 3 1.42 -7.09 -8.01
C SER A 3 0.78 -5.77 -8.45
N VAL A 4 -0.32 -5.39 -7.80
CA VAL A 4 -0.96 -4.09 -7.93
C VAL A 4 -0.96 -3.43 -6.55
N PHE A 5 -0.48 -2.19 -6.48
CA PHE A 5 -0.42 -1.41 -5.25
C PHE A 5 -1.49 -0.33 -5.25
N ALA A 6 -2.20 -0.19 -4.14
CA ALA A 6 -3.23 0.82 -3.96
C ALA A 6 -3.07 1.54 -2.62
N ILE A 7 -3.21 2.86 -2.63
CA ILE A 7 -3.16 3.70 -1.44
C ILE A 7 -4.58 3.88 -0.91
N PHE A 8 -4.81 3.49 0.34
CA PHE A 8 -6.08 3.67 1.03
C PHE A 8 -5.93 4.73 2.13
N LYS A 9 -6.87 5.67 2.17
CA LYS A 9 -7.03 6.61 3.28
C LYS A 9 -8.02 6.03 4.28
N GLN A 10 -7.54 5.65 5.46
CA GLN A 10 -8.38 5.36 6.61
C GLN A 10 -9.04 6.65 7.09
N VAL A 11 -10.35 6.74 6.93
CA VAL A 11 -11.15 7.85 7.43
C VAL A 11 -11.65 7.47 8.83
N SER A 12 -10.85 7.82 9.84
CA SER A 12 -11.22 7.69 11.25
C SER A 12 -10.81 8.97 11.98
N PRO A 13 -11.63 9.48 12.93
CA PRO A 13 -11.32 10.68 13.69
C PRO A 13 -10.04 10.55 14.55
N GLU A 14 -9.56 9.33 14.80
CA GLU A 14 -8.43 9.05 15.70
C GLU A 14 -7.10 8.78 14.97
N THR A 15 -7.09 8.83 13.63
CA THR A 15 -5.93 8.36 12.86
C THR A 15 -5.03 9.50 12.41
N TYR A 16 -3.89 9.69 13.09
CA TYR A 16 -2.85 10.68 12.73
C TYR A 16 -2.11 10.36 11.42
N ARG A 17 -2.07 9.08 11.01
CA ARG A 17 -1.42 8.61 9.78
C ARG A 17 -2.38 7.78 8.95
N PRO A 18 -3.24 8.41 8.14
CA PRO A 18 -4.40 7.73 7.56
C PRO A 18 -4.06 6.89 6.33
N PHE A 19 -2.89 7.07 5.70
CA PHE A 19 -2.58 6.40 4.44
C PHE A 19 -1.88 5.06 4.66
N ARG A 20 -2.39 4.02 3.99
CA ARG A 20 -1.87 2.64 3.99
C ARG A 20 -1.75 2.15 2.56
N ILE A 21 -0.84 1.21 2.31
CA ILE A 21 -0.67 0.60 0.99
C ILE A 21 -1.11 -0.85 1.07
N ILE A 22 -1.99 -1.22 0.15
CA ILE A 22 -2.44 -2.59 -0.05
C ILE A 22 -1.80 -3.12 -1.33
N GLU A 23 -1.08 -4.22 -1.20
CA GLU A 23 -0.60 -5.02 -2.32
C GLU A 23 -1.64 -6.09 -2.63
N THR A 24 -2.07 -6.18 -3.89
CA THR A 24 -2.88 -7.28 -4.40
C THR A 24 -2.07 -8.08 -5.41
N TYR A 25 -1.99 -9.40 -5.21
CA TYR A 25 -1.16 -10.32 -5.99
C TYR A 25 -1.88 -11.64 -6.25
N VAL A 26 -1.47 -12.33 -7.32
CA VAL A 26 -2.05 -13.61 -7.73
C VAL A 26 -1.33 -14.76 -7.03
N THR A 27 -2.09 -15.71 -6.51
CA THR A 27 -1.63 -17.00 -5.97
C THR A 27 -2.29 -18.15 -6.74
N SER A 28 -1.88 -19.40 -6.45
CA SER A 28 -2.51 -20.61 -7.00
C SER A 28 -3.98 -20.78 -6.62
N GLU A 29 -4.45 -20.06 -5.60
CA GLU A 29 -5.82 -20.12 -5.06
C GLU A 29 -6.67 -18.91 -5.46
N GLY A 30 -6.12 -17.96 -6.22
CA GLY A 30 -6.82 -16.74 -6.64
C GLY A 30 -6.05 -15.46 -6.30
N MET A 31 -6.76 -14.35 -6.15
CA MET A 31 -6.15 -13.07 -5.75
C MET A 31 -6.12 -12.94 -4.24
N ARG A 32 -4.99 -12.46 -3.70
CA ARG A 32 -4.84 -12.12 -2.28
C ARG A 32 -4.40 -10.67 -2.14
N SER A 33 -4.82 -10.05 -1.04
CA SER A 33 -4.43 -8.68 -0.69
C SER A 33 -3.81 -8.63 0.70
N ARG A 34 -2.79 -7.79 0.89
CA ARG A 34 -2.16 -7.56 2.20
C ARG A 34 -1.76 -6.10 2.37
N ILE A 35 -1.71 -5.63 3.62
CA ILE A 35 -1.04 -4.36 3.94
C ILE A 35 0.46 -4.61 3.85
N CYS A 36 1.16 -3.85 3.00
CA CYS A 36 2.58 -4.05 2.71
C CYS A 36 3.46 -2.89 3.18
N SER A 37 2.93 -2.00 4.01
CA SER A 37 3.64 -0.80 4.48
C SER A 37 3.21 -0.34 5.87
N GLY A 38 4.01 0.56 6.44
CA GLY A 38 3.65 1.35 7.62
C GLY A 38 2.54 2.38 7.34
N ALA A 39 2.27 3.23 8.32
CA ALA A 39 1.28 4.31 8.20
C ALA A 39 1.96 5.57 7.67
N PHE A 40 1.36 6.23 6.67
CA PHE A 40 1.83 7.53 6.20
C PHE A 40 0.87 8.65 6.61
N SER A 41 1.44 9.80 6.96
CA SER A 41 0.69 11.03 7.29
C SER A 41 0.21 11.77 6.04
N THR A 42 0.89 11.61 4.90
CA THR A 42 0.56 12.27 3.64
C THR A 42 0.41 11.26 2.50
N PHE A 43 -0.39 11.63 1.51
CA PHE A 43 -0.58 10.84 0.30
C PHE A 43 0.73 10.73 -0.51
N ASP A 44 1.46 11.85 -0.67
CA ASP A 44 2.72 11.89 -1.43
C ASP A 44 3.79 10.96 -0.85
N ALA A 45 3.90 10.85 0.48
CA ALA A 45 4.82 9.91 1.11
C ALA A 45 4.43 8.45 0.82
N ALA A 46 3.13 8.14 0.82
CA ALA A 46 2.64 6.82 0.42
C ALA A 46 2.89 6.55 -1.07
N GLN A 47 2.70 7.56 -1.93
CA GLN A 47 2.98 7.48 -3.37
C GLN A 47 4.46 7.19 -3.62
N GLY A 48 5.36 7.90 -2.94
CA GLY A 48 6.81 7.67 -3.04
C GLY A 48 7.20 6.25 -2.65
N TRP A 49 6.56 5.68 -1.62
CA TRP A 49 6.77 4.27 -1.24
C TRP A 49 6.27 3.28 -2.30
N VAL A 50 5.10 3.53 -2.91
CA VAL A 50 4.60 2.72 -4.03
C VAL A 50 5.62 2.71 -5.17
N SER A 51 6.19 3.87 -5.53
CA SER A 51 7.21 3.94 -6.58
C SER A 51 8.45 3.08 -6.25
N GLN A 52 8.90 3.04 -4.99
CA GLN A 52 10.01 2.18 -4.56
C GLN A 52 9.66 0.68 -4.65
N LEU A 53 8.43 0.30 -4.31
CA LEU A 53 7.94 -1.08 -4.42
C LEU A 53 7.89 -1.54 -5.89
N GLU A 54 7.48 -0.66 -6.79
CA GLU A 54 7.41 -0.94 -8.23
C GLU A 54 8.81 -1.05 -8.87
N THR A 55 9.80 -0.29 -8.39
CA THR A 55 11.20 -0.36 -8.85
C THR A 55 12.02 -1.46 -8.17
N GLY A 56 11.45 -2.18 -7.20
CA GLY A 56 12.17 -3.21 -6.43
C GLY A 56 13.28 -2.64 -5.54
N SER A 57 13.16 -1.37 -5.14
CA SER A 57 14.16 -0.64 -4.35
C SER A 57 13.77 -0.46 -2.89
N ALA A 58 12.73 -1.15 -2.44
CA ALA A 58 12.15 -1.09 -1.09
C ALA A 58 12.63 -2.24 -0.19
#